data_AF-A0A955GZD1-F1
#
_entry.id   AF-A0A955GZD1-F1
#
_cell.length_a   1.000
_cell.length_b   1.000
_cell.length_c   1.000
_cell.angle_alpha   90.00
_cell.angle_beta   90.00
_cell.angle_gamma   90.00
#
_symmetry.space_group_name_H-M   'P 1'
#
loop_
_entity.id
_entity.type
_entity.pdbx_description
1 polymer ?
#
loop_
_entity_poly.entity_id
_entity_poly.type
_entity_poly.pdbx_seq_one_letter_code
_entity_poly.pdbx_strand_id
1 'polypeptide(L)'
;MSIEGKNSEVLSLGLKEKYLSKVDERGYILVADFATTELQRQNKSIAAFLDNDEGAGDYHYGEGLRFEGNSGNYSDMKIHIDDLETFISRVKKHYE
;
A
#
# COMPACT_ATOMS: atom_id res chain seq x y z
N MET A 1 15.74 27.38 8.63
CA MET A 1 16.27 26.40 7.64
C MET A 1 15.34 25.20 7.71
N SER A 2 14.47 25.06 6.72
CA SER A 2 13.46 24.01 6.67
C SER A 2 14.12 22.69 6.28
N ILE A 3 14.09 21.73 7.19
CA ILE A 3 14.51 20.33 7.00
C ILE A 3 13.27 19.46 6.85
N GLU A 4 12.42 19.74 5.86
CA GLU A 4 11.20 18.94 5.62
C GLU A 4 11.25 18.14 4.32
N GLY A 5 12.32 18.25 3.52
CA GLY A 5 12.42 17.61 2.20
C GLY A 5 13.21 16.31 2.12
N LYS A 6 13.73 15.76 3.23
CA LYS A 6 14.64 14.59 3.20
C LYS A 6 14.05 13.28 3.72
N ASN A 7 12.88 13.32 4.35
CA ASN A 7 12.34 12.13 5.03
C ASN A 7 11.59 11.20 4.06
N SER A 8 10.92 11.75 3.03
CA SER A 8 10.15 10.96 2.06
C SER A 8 11.02 10.11 1.13
N GLU A 9 12.11 10.65 0.57
CA GLU A 9 12.99 9.87 -0.33
C GLU A 9 13.75 8.73 0.39
N VAL A 10 14.09 8.91 1.67
CA VAL A 10 14.77 7.89 2.48
C VAL A 10 13.78 6.80 2.94
N LEU A 11 12.53 7.16 3.21
CA LEU A 11 11.46 6.19 3.49
C LEU A 11 11.10 5.36 2.24
N SER A 12 11.20 5.97 1.05
CA SER A 12 10.90 5.35 -0.25
C SER A 12 11.79 4.19 -0.61
N LEU A 13 13.10 4.40 -0.47
CA LEU A 13 14.09 3.33 -0.65
C LEU A 13 13.89 2.23 0.40
N GLY A 14 13.61 2.61 1.65
CA GLY A 14 13.46 1.68 2.76
C GLY A 14 12.32 0.67 2.60
N LEU A 15 11.13 1.09 2.18
CA LEU A 15 10.00 0.16 2.01
C LEU A 15 10.19 -0.77 0.82
N LYS A 16 10.62 -0.23 -0.31
CA LYS A 16 10.89 -1.04 -1.50
C LYS A 16 11.96 -2.10 -1.22
N GLU A 17 13.08 -1.71 -0.60
CA GLU A 17 14.17 -2.63 -0.25
C GLU A 17 13.72 -3.69 0.78
N LYS A 18 12.93 -3.30 1.78
CA LYS A 18 12.38 -4.21 2.80
C LYS A 18 11.53 -5.33 2.20
N TYR A 19 10.79 -5.02 1.13
CA TYR A 19 9.78 -5.91 0.55
C TYR A 19 10.20 -6.55 -0.77
N LEU A 20 11.37 -6.21 -1.31
CA LEU A 20 11.85 -6.70 -2.61
C LEU A 20 11.96 -8.23 -2.68
N SER A 21 12.26 -8.91 -1.56
CA SER A 21 12.34 -10.38 -1.52
C SER A 21 10.98 -11.08 -1.53
N LYS A 22 9.89 -10.33 -1.36
CA LYS A 22 8.51 -10.82 -1.34
C LYS A 22 7.72 -10.49 -2.60
N VAL A 23 8.32 -9.74 -3.53
CA VAL A 23 7.66 -9.42 -4.80
C VAL A 23 7.66 -10.65 -5.72
N ASP A 24 6.58 -10.83 -6.46
CA ASP A 24 6.55 -11.83 -7.52
C ASP A 24 7.38 -11.38 -8.75
N GLU A 25 7.47 -12.26 -9.75
CA GLU A 25 8.23 -12.01 -10.99
C GLU A 25 7.76 -10.77 -11.76
N ARG A 26 6.57 -10.25 -11.44
CA ARG A 26 5.95 -9.08 -12.07
C ARG A 26 6.10 -7.82 -11.22
N GLY A 27 6.76 -7.90 -10.07
CA GLY A 27 7.01 -6.77 -9.18
C GLY A 27 5.88 -6.47 -8.20
N TYR A 28 4.96 -7.40 -7.97
CA TYR A 28 3.82 -7.20 -7.08
C TYR A 28 4.01 -7.88 -5.72
N ILE A 29 3.54 -7.22 -4.66
CA ILE A 29 3.51 -7.74 -3.29
C ILE A 29 2.07 -7.87 -2.79
N LEU A 30 1.78 -8.92 -2.01
CA LEU A 30 0.47 -9.12 -1.40
C LEU A 30 0.18 -8.09 -0.31
N VAL A 31 -1.07 -7.62 -0.24
CA VAL A 31 -1.50 -6.67 0.81
C VAL A 31 -1.31 -7.25 2.21
N ALA A 32 -1.50 -8.56 2.36
CA ALA A 32 -1.27 -9.28 3.61
C ALA A 32 0.15 -9.13 4.17
N ASP A 33 1.16 -8.95 3.30
CA ASP A 33 2.56 -8.88 3.71
C ASP A 33 2.96 -7.56 4.40
N PHE A 34 2.18 -6.49 4.19
CA PHE A 34 2.47 -5.18 4.76
C PHE A 34 1.34 -4.57 5.60
N ALA A 35 0.09 -5.00 5.43
CA ALA A 35 -1.07 -4.40 6.11
C ALA A 35 -0.91 -4.31 7.64
N THR A 36 -0.48 -5.39 8.29
CA THR A 36 -0.30 -5.39 9.75
C THR A 36 1.00 -4.72 10.18
N THR A 37 2.08 -4.90 9.43
CA THR A 37 3.41 -4.35 9.79
C THR A 37 3.48 -2.84 9.61
N GLU A 38 2.96 -2.31 8.52
CA GLU A 38 3.12 -0.89 8.15
C GLU A 38 1.94 -0.02 8.57
N LEU A 39 0.74 -0.61 8.63
CA LEU A 39 -0.51 0.12 8.88
C LEU A 39 -1.19 -0.32 10.18
N GLN A 40 -0.73 -1.41 10.82
CA GLN A 40 -1.36 -1.97 12.02
C GLN A 40 -2.86 -2.27 11.83
N ARG A 41 -3.25 -2.61 10.59
CA ARG A 41 -4.64 -2.88 10.21
C ARG A 41 -4.80 -4.30 9.66
N GLN A 42 -6.05 -4.74 9.59
CA GLN A 42 -6.44 -6.00 8.98
C GLN A 42 -6.30 -5.94 7.46
N ASN A 43 -5.83 -7.04 6.86
CA ASN A 43 -5.65 -7.15 5.40
C ASN A 43 -6.91 -6.73 4.62
N LYS A 44 -8.09 -7.24 5.01
CA LYS A 44 -9.38 -6.91 4.37
C LYS A 44 -9.66 -5.40 4.32
N SER A 45 -9.36 -4.67 5.39
CA SER A 45 -9.58 -3.22 5.44
C SER A 45 -8.63 -2.47 4.52
N ILE A 46 -7.39 -2.93 4.40
CA ILE A 46 -6.39 -2.29 3.54
C ILE A 46 -6.66 -2.60 2.07
N ALA A 47 -7.08 -3.83 1.77
CA ALA A 47 -7.51 -4.25 0.45
C ALA A 47 -8.65 -3.37 -0.10
N ALA A 48 -9.66 -3.07 0.72
CA ALA A 48 -10.78 -2.21 0.32
C ALA A 48 -10.36 -0.80 -0.13
N PHE A 49 -9.25 -0.25 0.40
CA PHE A 49 -8.73 1.06 -0.01
C PHE A 49 -8.06 1.08 -1.39
N LEU A 50 -7.71 -0.09 -1.95
CA LEU A 50 -7.08 -0.17 -3.27
C LEU A 50 -8.10 -0.08 -4.40
N ASP A 51 -9.20 -0.82 -4.31
CA ASP A 51 -10.21 -0.92 -5.38
C ASP A 51 -11.54 -0.22 -5.07
N ASN A 52 -11.68 0.31 -3.86
CA ASN A 52 -12.88 0.97 -3.34
C ASN A 52 -14.13 0.09 -3.29
N ASP A 53 -13.97 -1.22 -3.08
CA ASP A 53 -15.14 -2.06 -2.81
C ASP A 53 -15.65 -1.85 -1.37
N GLU A 54 -16.92 -2.21 -1.17
CA GLU A 54 -17.78 -1.92 0.00
C GLU A 54 -17.06 -1.54 1.31
N GLY A 55 -17.22 -0.28 1.71
CA GLY A 55 -16.83 0.23 3.04
C GLY A 55 -15.68 1.25 3.04
N ALA A 56 -14.99 1.44 1.91
CA ALA A 56 -13.96 2.47 1.76
C ALA A 56 -14.52 3.88 1.43
N GLY A 57 -15.82 4.03 1.16
CA GLY A 57 -16.44 5.34 0.89
C GLY A 57 -16.02 5.95 -0.46
N ASP A 58 -15.74 7.25 -0.51
CA ASP A 58 -15.15 7.93 -1.70
C ASP A 58 -13.61 7.84 -1.72
N TYR A 59 -13.00 7.00 -0.88
CA TYR A 59 -11.55 6.98 -0.68
C TYR A 59 -10.86 5.93 -1.56
N HIS A 60 -10.64 6.27 -2.84
CA HIS A 60 -9.87 5.48 -3.80
C HIS A 60 -8.35 5.68 -3.63
N TYR A 61 -7.73 5.11 -2.60
CA TYR A 61 -6.28 5.27 -2.41
C TYR A 61 -5.43 4.49 -3.41
N GLY A 62 -6.01 3.50 -4.11
CA GLY A 62 -5.39 2.84 -5.26
C GLY A 62 -5.50 3.59 -6.59
N GLU A 63 -6.18 4.74 -6.66
CA GLU A 63 -6.31 5.48 -7.93
C GLU A 63 -4.94 5.87 -8.49
N GLY A 64 -4.71 5.48 -9.75
CA GLY A 64 -3.45 5.68 -10.47
C GLY A 64 -2.31 4.75 -10.04
N LEU A 65 -2.56 3.79 -9.15
CA LEU A 65 -1.57 2.79 -8.73
C LEU A 65 -1.81 1.46 -9.46
N ARG A 66 -0.75 0.68 -9.64
CA ARG A 66 -0.83 -0.66 -10.22
C ARG A 66 -1.14 -1.66 -9.11
N PHE A 67 -2.34 -2.20 -9.13
CA PHE A 67 -2.75 -3.28 -8.24
C PHE A 67 -3.44 -4.40 -9.02
N GLU A 68 -3.50 -5.58 -8.43
CA GLU A 68 -4.18 -6.75 -8.97
C GLU A 68 -5.10 -7.37 -7.93
N GLY A 69 -6.16 -8.02 -8.43
CA GLY A 69 -7.20 -8.62 -7.61
C GLY A 69 -8.35 -7.65 -7.32
N ASN A 70 -9.22 -8.08 -6.42
CA ASN A 70 -10.32 -7.30 -5.88
C ASN A 70 -10.46 -7.61 -4.39
N SER A 71 -11.01 -6.69 -3.62
CA SER A 71 -11.14 -6.81 -2.17
C SER A 71 -12.25 -7.79 -1.75
N GLY A 72 -13.16 -8.16 -2.65
CA GLY A 72 -14.01 -9.36 -2.51
C GLY A 72 -13.21 -10.66 -2.35
N ASN A 73 -12.00 -10.72 -2.90
CA ASN A 73 -10.99 -11.75 -2.65
C ASN A 73 -9.67 -11.12 -2.14
N TYR A 74 -9.76 -10.36 -1.05
CA TYR A 74 -8.64 -9.61 -0.44
C TYR A 74 -7.38 -10.44 -0.13
N SER A 75 -7.47 -11.78 -0.08
CA SER A 75 -6.34 -12.68 0.14
C SER A 75 -5.34 -12.66 -1.02
N ASP A 76 -5.81 -12.44 -2.25
CA ASP A 76 -5.00 -12.44 -3.46
C ASP A 76 -4.68 -11.03 -3.96
N MET A 77 -5.06 -10.00 -3.19
CA MET A 77 -4.88 -8.62 -3.59
C MET A 77 -3.41 -8.22 -3.48
N LYS A 78 -2.91 -7.55 -4.52
CA LYS A 78 -1.51 -7.16 -4.62
C LYS A 78 -1.35 -5.75 -5.13
N ILE A 79 -0.25 -5.09 -4.75
CA ILE A 79 0.17 -3.79 -5.30
C ILE A 79 1.59 -3.89 -5.84
N HIS A 80 1.89 -3.14 -6.91
CA HIS A 80 3.23 -3.06 -7.45
C HIS A 80 4.18 -2.37 -6.45
N ILE A 81 5.40 -2.89 -6.31
CA ILE A 81 6.36 -2.45 -5.27
C ILE A 81 6.72 -0.96 -5.37
N ASP A 82 6.80 -0.42 -6.58
CA ASP A 82 7.05 1.01 -6.80
C ASP A 82 5.90 1.91 -6.33
N ASP A 83 4.69 1.37 -6.20
CA ASP A 83 3.49 2.12 -5.80
C ASP A 83 3.16 1.92 -4.30
N LEU A 84 3.84 0.97 -3.64
CA LEU A 84 3.59 0.55 -2.26
C LEU A 84 3.67 1.72 -1.26
N GLU A 85 4.71 2.53 -1.35
CA GLU A 85 4.89 3.64 -0.42
C GLU A 85 3.81 4.71 -0.61
N THR A 86 3.50 5.06 -1.86
CA THR A 86 2.45 6.02 -2.18
C THR A 86 1.13 5.56 -1.57
N PHE A 87 0.81 4.28 -1.69
CA PHE A 87 -0.38 3.70 -1.08
C PHE A 87 -0.34 3.77 0.46
N ILE A 88 0.75 3.32 1.08
CA ILE A 88 0.91 3.37 2.55
C ILE A 88 0.78 4.80 3.08
N SER A 89 1.37 5.78 2.39
CA SER A 89 1.28 7.20 2.76
C SER A 89 -0.16 7.72 2.71
N ARG A 90 -0.90 7.41 1.64
CA ARG A 90 -2.33 7.77 1.50
C ARG A 90 -3.17 7.17 2.63
N VAL A 91 -2.95 5.90 2.95
CA VAL A 91 -3.70 5.20 4.01
C VAL A 91 -3.31 5.71 5.41
N LYS A 92 -2.03 6.00 5.68
CA LYS A 92 -1.61 6.58 6.97
C LYS A 92 -2.30 7.91 7.22
N LYS A 93 -2.32 8.79 6.21
CA LYS A 93 -3.00 10.09 6.27
C LYS A 93 -4.51 9.99 6.53
N HIS A 94 -5.15 8.90 6.12
CA HIS A 94 -6.57 8.66 6.42
C HIS A 94 -6.83 8.43 7.91
N TYR A 95 -5.86 7.86 8.63
CA TYR A 95 -6.00 7.48 10.04
C TYR A 95 -5.42 8.51 11.02
N GLU A 96 -4.83 9.60 10.52
CA GLU A 96 -4.38 10.76 11.31
C GLU A 96 -5.55 11.70 11.63
#